data_AF-A0A7S2P5E0-F1
#
_entry.id   AF-A0A7S2P5E0-F1
#
_cell.length_a   1.000
_cell.length_b   1.000
_cell.length_c   1.000
_cell.angle_alpha   90.00
_cell.angle_beta   90.00
_cell.angle_gamma   90.00
#
_symmetry.space_group_name_H-M   'P 1'
#
loop_
_entity.id
_entity.type
_entity.pdbx_description
1 polymer ?
#
loop_
_entity_poly.entity_id
_entity_poly.type
_entity_poly.pdbx_seq_one_letter_code
_entity_poly.pdbx_strand_id
1 'polypeptide(L)'
;ATDIAVLLGLSGEEPELIDVSQINSIVEQIKGSESVVLKGKRKVALASDDVKFNREFLSFHANGMTFRGFSNHKEVSTETFYSIGGGFVVQENQQLKKESLEKKNFPFPIERAKKLEEYCESTGKNISEIVWENELELRSEIEINTELKRIW
;
A
#
# COMPACT_ATOMS: atom_id res chain seq x y z
N ALA A 1 -6.42 15.43 4.05
CA ALA A 1 -5.59 14.39 4.68
C ALA A 1 -4.73 13.65 3.66
N THR A 2 -5.19 13.42 2.42
CA THR A 2 -4.35 12.83 1.35
C THR A 2 -3.11 13.64 1.04
N ASP A 3 -3.22 14.98 1.08
CA ASP A 3 -2.11 15.92 1.00
C ASP A 3 -1.03 15.63 2.04
N ILE A 4 -1.40 15.50 3.31
CA ILE A 4 -0.48 15.19 4.41
C ILE A 4 0.23 13.86 4.15
N ALA A 5 -0.52 12.81 3.81
CA ALA A 5 0.05 11.50 3.51
C ALA A 5 1.04 11.52 2.34
N VAL A 6 0.76 12.30 1.29
CA VAL A 6 1.67 12.47 0.15
C VAL A 6 2.96 13.16 0.58
N LEU A 7 2.87 14.24 1.37
CA LEU A 7 4.06 14.95 1.86
C LEU A 7 4.95 14.05 2.73
N LEU A 8 4.34 13.30 3.66
CA LEU A 8 5.04 12.36 4.53
C LEU A 8 5.67 11.20 3.73
N GLY A 9 4.92 10.62 2.79
CA GLY A 9 5.44 9.55 1.94
C GLY A 9 6.62 10.01 1.07
N LEU A 10 6.57 11.25 0.55
CA LEU A 10 7.67 11.85 -0.20
C LEU A 10 8.89 12.14 0.68
N SER A 11 8.72 12.53 1.94
CA SER A 11 9.85 12.66 2.89
C SER A 11 10.47 11.32 3.29
N GLY A 12 9.78 10.21 3.02
CA GLY A 12 10.24 8.86 3.28
C GLY A 12 9.67 8.24 4.55
N GLU A 13 8.64 8.84 5.14
CA GLU A 13 7.93 8.26 6.27
C GLU A 13 7.12 7.04 5.84
N GLU A 14 7.11 6.01 6.69
CA GLU A 14 6.33 4.80 6.48
C GLU A 14 5.05 4.85 7.31
N PRO A 15 3.87 4.60 6.72
CA PRO A 15 2.59 4.78 7.39
C PRO A 15 2.41 3.86 8.61
N GLU A 16 3.13 2.73 8.65
CA GLU A 16 3.09 1.77 9.74
C GLU A 16 4.03 2.14 10.91
N LEU A 17 5.07 2.94 10.65
CA LEU A 17 6.15 3.19 11.62
C LEU A 17 6.27 4.66 12.07
N ILE A 18 5.60 5.58 11.37
CA ILE A 18 5.67 7.01 11.69
C ILE A 18 5.18 7.31 13.12
N ASP A 19 5.95 8.10 13.86
CA ASP A 19 5.48 8.70 15.10
C ASP A 19 4.43 9.77 14.79
N VAL A 20 3.19 9.50 15.14
CA VAL A 20 2.05 10.38 14.91
C VAL A 20 2.22 11.77 15.53
N SER A 21 3.03 11.90 16.59
CA SER A 21 3.34 13.19 17.20
C SER A 21 4.20 14.10 16.31
N GLN A 22 4.97 13.51 15.38
CA GLN A 22 5.87 14.23 14.48
C GLN A 22 5.18 14.71 13.19
N ILE A 23 3.99 14.20 12.88
CA ILE A 23 3.27 14.49 11.62
C ILE A 23 3.18 16.01 11.38
N ASN A 24 2.69 16.77 12.36
CA ASN A 24 2.50 18.21 12.20
C ASN A 24 3.83 18.93 11.98
N SER A 25 4.86 18.57 12.74
CA SER A 25 6.20 19.17 12.65
C SER A 25 6.82 18.95 11.25
N ILE A 26 6.74 17.73 10.73
CA ILE A 26 7.28 17.38 9.40
C ILE A 26 6.53 18.15 8.31
N VAL A 27 5.19 18.18 8.38
CA VAL A 27 4.37 18.90 7.41
C VAL A 27 4.68 20.39 7.45
N GLU A 28 4.73 21.02 8.62
CA GLU A 28 5.06 22.44 8.78
C GLU A 28 6.47 22.76 8.25
N GLN A 29 7.45 21.88 8.47
CA GLN A 29 8.79 22.03 7.93
C GLN A 29 8.81 22.01 6.40
N ILE A 30 8.07 21.08 5.77
CA ILE A 30 7.97 21.01 4.31
C ILE A 30 7.30 22.27 3.77
N LYS A 31 6.20 22.70 4.40
CA LYS A 31 5.47 23.92 4.02
C LYS A 31 6.32 25.18 4.15
N GLY A 32 7.01 25.35 5.28
CA GLY A 32 7.81 26.55 5.55
C GLY A 32 9.10 26.62 4.74
N SER A 33 9.64 25.47 4.30
CA SER A 33 10.85 25.43 3.48
C SER A 33 10.58 25.32 1.97
N GLU A 34 9.31 25.13 1.58
CA GLU A 34 8.86 24.83 0.21
C GLU A 34 9.69 23.71 -0.45
N SER A 35 10.06 22.72 0.35
CA SER A 35 10.95 21.65 -0.09
C SER A 35 10.77 20.39 0.72
N VAL A 36 11.03 19.25 0.09
CA VAL A 36 11.03 17.94 0.75
C VAL A 36 12.37 17.25 0.51
N VAL A 37 12.85 16.51 1.50
CA VAL A 37 14.02 15.63 1.35
C VAL A 37 13.51 14.25 0.92
N LEU A 38 13.53 13.97 -0.39
CA LEU A 38 13.03 12.73 -0.95
C LEU A 38 13.75 11.52 -0.36
N LYS A 39 12.98 10.64 0.29
CA LYS A 39 13.47 9.44 0.99
C LYS A 39 14.66 9.75 1.94
N GLY A 40 14.66 10.93 2.56
CA GLY A 40 15.76 11.40 3.42
C GLY A 40 17.11 11.62 2.71
N LYS A 41 17.17 11.58 1.37
CA LYS A 41 18.43 11.65 0.61
C LYS A 41 18.62 12.92 -0.20
N ARG A 42 17.59 13.35 -0.94
CA ARG A 42 17.72 14.44 -1.92
C ARG A 42 16.68 15.53 -1.68
N LYS A 43 17.15 16.75 -1.39
CA LYS A 43 16.27 17.91 -1.31
C LYS A 43 15.74 18.29 -2.70
N VAL A 44 14.42 18.43 -2.82
CA VAL A 44 13.73 18.92 -4.02
C VAL A 44 12.75 20.02 -3.63
N ALA A 45 12.50 20.95 -4.53
CA ALA A 45 11.43 21.94 -4.35
C ALA A 45 10.08 21.21 -4.38
N LEU A 46 9.22 21.54 -3.42
CA LEU A 46 7.85 21.06 -3.33
C LEU A 46 7.06 22.05 -2.47
N ALA A 47 6.21 22.85 -3.11
CA ALA A 47 5.29 23.74 -2.42
C ALA A 47 3.99 23.01 -2.07
N SER A 48 3.23 23.54 -1.11
CA SER A 48 1.91 22.98 -0.78
C SER A 48 0.96 22.96 -1.99
N ASP A 49 1.06 23.98 -2.83
CA ASP A 49 0.23 24.15 -4.03
C ASP A 49 0.62 23.21 -5.19
N ASP A 50 1.74 22.48 -5.05
CA ASP A 50 2.11 21.42 -6.00
C ASP A 50 1.26 20.15 -5.80
N VAL A 51 0.62 19.99 -4.63
CA VAL A 51 -0.37 18.93 -4.40
C VAL A 51 -1.75 19.43 -4.81
N LYS A 52 -2.16 19.07 -6.03
CA LYS A 52 -3.40 19.57 -6.64
C LYS A 52 -4.55 18.57 -6.50
N PHE A 53 -5.65 19.02 -5.90
CA PHE A 53 -6.89 18.25 -5.82
C PHE A 53 -7.77 18.52 -7.05
N ASN A 54 -7.89 17.51 -7.91
CA ASN A 54 -8.79 17.56 -9.06
C ASN A 54 -10.16 17.02 -8.67
N ARG A 55 -11.24 17.65 -9.17
CA ARG A 55 -12.62 17.18 -8.96
C ARG A 55 -13.03 16.10 -9.96
N GLU A 56 -12.34 16.02 -11.07
CA GLU A 56 -12.56 15.01 -12.11
C GLU A 56 -11.86 13.72 -11.74
N PHE A 57 -12.55 12.60 -11.94
CA PHE A 57 -11.96 11.28 -11.73
C PHE A 57 -11.18 10.83 -12.96
N LEU A 58 -10.10 10.10 -12.72
CA LEU A 58 -9.42 9.36 -13.78
C LEU A 58 -10.30 8.18 -14.24
N SER A 59 -10.11 7.76 -15.48
CA SER A 59 -11.00 6.80 -16.15
C SER A 59 -11.02 5.40 -15.53
N PHE A 60 -9.94 4.98 -14.88
CA PHE A 60 -9.80 3.61 -14.37
C PHE A 60 -10.41 3.42 -12.97
N HIS A 61 -10.11 4.32 -12.03
CA HIS A 61 -10.59 4.22 -10.65
C HIS A 61 -10.68 5.60 -10.02
N ALA A 62 -11.68 5.80 -9.15
CA ALA A 62 -11.97 7.11 -8.54
C ALA A 62 -10.82 7.64 -7.66
N ASN A 63 -10.09 6.73 -6.99
CA ASN A 63 -8.95 7.06 -6.14
C ASN A 63 -7.63 7.04 -6.92
N GLY A 64 -7.52 7.90 -7.92
CA GLY A 64 -6.33 8.02 -8.76
C GLY A 64 -5.46 9.23 -8.37
N MET A 65 -4.14 9.07 -8.48
CA MET A 65 -3.15 10.11 -8.22
C MET A 65 -2.02 10.03 -9.24
N THR A 66 -1.61 11.17 -9.79
CA THR A 66 -0.50 11.25 -10.76
C THR A 66 0.67 12.01 -10.14
N PHE A 67 1.85 11.39 -10.11
CA PHE A 67 3.11 12.05 -9.77
C PHE A 67 3.78 12.53 -11.05
N ARG A 68 4.28 13.76 -11.04
CA ARG A 68 4.99 14.38 -12.16
C ARG A 68 6.34 14.88 -11.68
N GLY A 69 7.41 14.41 -12.32
CA GLY A 69 8.79 14.81 -12.05
C GLY A 69 9.25 15.87 -13.06
N PHE A 70 9.92 16.90 -12.58
CA PHE A 70 10.42 18.00 -13.41
C PHE A 70 11.94 18.18 -13.26
N SER A 71 12.60 18.55 -14.34
CA SER A 71 14.00 18.99 -14.37
C SER A 71 14.13 20.21 -15.27
N ASN A 72 14.71 21.30 -14.76
CA ASN A 72 14.82 22.58 -15.47
C ASN A 72 13.46 23.04 -16.06
N HIS A 73 12.39 22.95 -15.26
CA HIS A 73 11.00 23.28 -15.63
C HIS A 73 10.41 22.45 -16.79
N LYS A 74 11.08 21.37 -17.22
CA LYS A 74 10.53 20.41 -18.17
C LYS A 74 10.12 19.15 -17.44
N GLU A 75 8.94 18.64 -17.77
CA GLU A 75 8.51 17.33 -17.29
C GLU A 75 9.45 16.25 -17.83
N VAL A 76 9.91 15.37 -16.94
CA VAL A 76 10.82 14.27 -17.28
C VAL A 76 10.24 12.89 -16.96
N SER A 77 9.17 12.83 -16.17
CA SER A 77 8.51 11.58 -15.79
C SER A 77 7.09 11.89 -15.30
N THR A 78 6.14 11.02 -15.64
CA THR A 78 4.76 11.07 -15.17
C THR A 78 4.28 9.66 -14.93
N GLU A 79 3.78 9.39 -13.73
CA GLU A 79 3.31 8.08 -13.33
C GLU A 79 2.00 8.21 -12.57
N THR A 80 1.00 7.42 -12.95
CA THR A 80 -0.32 7.42 -12.32
C THR A 80 -0.48 6.16 -11.46
N PHE A 81 -1.04 6.32 -10.28
CA PHE A 81 -1.30 5.25 -9.32
C PHE A 81 -2.75 5.31 -8.85
N TYR A 82 -3.30 4.14 -8.53
CA TYR A 82 -4.67 3.98 -8.05
C TYR A 82 -4.68 3.24 -6.73
N SER A 83 -5.34 3.81 -5.71
CA SER A 83 -5.63 3.10 -4.47
C SER A 83 -6.92 2.30 -4.60
N ILE A 84 -6.82 0.97 -4.59
CA ILE A 84 -7.93 0.06 -4.90
C ILE A 84 -8.62 -0.54 -3.66
N GLY A 85 -8.31 0.00 -2.48
CA GLY A 85 -8.88 -0.43 -1.19
C GLY A 85 -7.92 -1.29 -0.36
N GLY A 86 -8.14 -1.33 0.96
CA GLY A 86 -7.32 -2.15 1.88
C GLY A 86 -5.84 -1.73 2.00
N GLY A 87 -5.47 -0.54 1.53
CA GLY A 87 -4.08 -0.08 1.47
C GLY A 87 -3.31 -0.50 0.21
N PHE A 88 -3.94 -1.26 -0.71
CA PHE A 88 -3.30 -1.68 -1.96
C PHE A 88 -3.29 -0.56 -3.00
N VAL A 89 -2.18 -0.48 -3.75
CA VAL A 89 -1.93 0.52 -4.80
C VAL A 89 -1.49 -0.18 -6.07
N VAL A 90 -2.00 0.27 -7.22
CA VAL A 90 -1.63 -0.24 -8.55
C VAL A 90 -1.16 0.91 -9.42
N GLN A 91 -0.12 0.68 -10.23
CA GLN A 91 0.37 1.67 -11.19
C GLN A 91 -0.40 1.53 -12.52
N GLU A 92 -0.76 2.65 -13.12
CA GLU A 92 -1.35 2.70 -14.46
C GLU A 92 -0.41 2.06 -15.48
N ASN A 93 -0.96 1.30 -16.43
CA ASN A 93 -0.23 0.58 -17.49
C ASN A 93 0.76 -0.50 -17.02
N GLN A 94 0.99 -0.68 -15.72
CA GLN A 94 1.44 -1.98 -15.24
C GLN A 94 0.24 -2.91 -15.35
N GLN A 95 0.33 -3.92 -16.23
CA GLN A 95 -0.50 -5.09 -16.06
C GLN A 95 -0.36 -5.48 -14.59
N LEU A 96 -1.49 -5.59 -13.89
CA LEU A 96 -1.55 -6.41 -12.70
C LEU A 96 -0.91 -7.72 -13.12
N LYS A 97 0.38 -7.89 -12.85
CA LYS A 97 0.88 -9.17 -12.46
C LYS A 97 0.00 -9.42 -11.26
N LYS A 98 -1.12 -10.10 -11.48
CA LYS A 98 -1.62 -11.09 -10.55
C LYS A 98 -0.37 -11.91 -10.29
N GLU A 99 0.46 -11.47 -9.34
CA GLU A 99 1.37 -12.33 -8.64
C GLU A 99 0.44 -13.38 -8.12
N SER A 100 0.44 -14.44 -8.90
CA SER A 100 -0.60 -15.42 -8.95
C SER A 100 -0.53 -16.12 -7.61
N LEU A 101 -1.33 -15.65 -6.65
CA LEU A 101 -1.87 -16.53 -5.62
C LEU A 101 -2.49 -17.77 -6.33
N GLU A 102 -3.00 -17.58 -7.56
CA GLU A 102 -3.36 -18.62 -8.53
C GLU A 102 -2.22 -19.62 -8.90
N LYS A 103 -0.94 -19.40 -8.55
CA LYS A 103 0.17 -20.37 -8.76
C LYS A 103 0.65 -21.07 -7.49
N LYS A 104 0.16 -20.69 -6.30
CA LYS A 104 0.47 -21.46 -5.09
C LYS A 104 -0.59 -22.55 -4.93
N ASN A 105 -0.15 -23.79 -4.92
CA ASN A 105 -1.00 -24.96 -4.67
C ASN A 105 -1.32 -25.04 -3.19
N PHE A 106 -2.17 -24.13 -2.70
CA PHE A 106 -2.66 -24.20 -1.33
C PHE A 106 -3.28 -25.58 -1.07
N PRO A 107 -3.03 -26.20 0.10
CA PRO A 107 -3.66 -27.47 0.48
C PRO A 107 -5.18 -27.39 0.47
N PHE A 108 -5.75 -26.25 0.88
CA PHE A 108 -7.19 -26.00 0.96
C PHE A 108 -7.57 -24.70 0.26
N PRO A 109 -7.61 -24.64 -1.09
CA PRO A 109 -7.93 -23.42 -1.81
C PRO A 109 -9.40 -23.02 -1.59
N ILE A 110 -9.63 -21.90 -0.90
CA ILE A 110 -10.97 -21.41 -0.52
C ILE A 110 -11.39 -20.24 -1.41
N GLU A 111 -12.45 -20.44 -2.20
CA GLU A 111 -13.07 -19.38 -3.01
C GLU A 111 -14.48 -19.03 -2.54
N ARG A 112 -15.13 -19.95 -1.81
CA ARG A 112 -16.52 -19.84 -1.35
C ARG A 112 -16.67 -20.50 0.02
N ALA A 113 -17.59 -19.98 0.84
CA ALA A 113 -17.87 -20.51 2.17
C ALA A 113 -18.19 -22.02 2.16
N LYS A 114 -18.97 -22.50 1.19
CA LYS A 114 -19.30 -23.93 1.07
C LYS A 114 -18.08 -24.84 0.92
N LYS A 115 -17.05 -24.37 0.21
CA LYS A 115 -15.83 -25.16 0.01
C LYS A 115 -15.01 -25.26 1.30
N LEU A 116 -15.00 -24.19 2.11
CA LEU A 116 -14.42 -24.20 3.45
C LEU A 116 -15.16 -25.17 4.38
N GLU A 117 -16.50 -25.16 4.35
CA GLU A 117 -17.33 -26.11 5.09
C GLU A 117 -17.02 -27.57 4.71
N GLU A 118 -16.96 -27.89 3.40
CA GLU A 118 -16.58 -29.21 2.89
C GLU A 118 -15.19 -29.66 3.40
N TYR A 119 -14.22 -28.75 3.52
CA TYR A 119 -12.90 -29.06 4.08
C TYR A 119 -12.95 -29.35 5.58
N CYS A 120 -13.71 -28.56 6.35
CA CYS A 120 -13.89 -28.80 7.78
C CYS A 120 -14.58 -30.15 8.04
N GLU A 121 -15.65 -30.47 7.30
CA GLU A 121 -16.38 -31.73 7.45
C GLU A 121 -15.53 -32.94 7.07
N SER A 122 -14.81 -32.89 5.96
CA SER A 122 -14.01 -34.02 5.47
C SER A 122 -12.73 -34.28 6.27
N THR A 123 -12.15 -33.26 6.91
CA THR A 123 -10.90 -33.38 7.67
C THR A 123 -11.10 -33.42 9.18
N GLY A 124 -12.27 -33.01 9.68
CA GLY A 124 -12.55 -32.80 11.10
C GLY A 124 -11.85 -31.60 11.71
N LYS A 125 -11.16 -30.78 10.91
CA LYS A 125 -10.45 -29.57 11.34
C LYS A 125 -11.40 -28.39 11.47
N ASN A 126 -11.13 -27.51 12.42
CA ASN A 126 -11.79 -26.22 12.51
C ASN A 126 -11.28 -25.24 11.43
N ILE A 127 -11.98 -24.12 11.26
CA ILE A 127 -11.63 -23.10 10.25
C ILE A 127 -10.20 -22.58 10.45
N SER A 128 -9.78 -22.32 11.68
CA SER A 128 -8.43 -21.80 11.96
C SER A 128 -7.32 -22.77 11.59
N GLU A 129 -7.53 -24.08 11.74
CA GLU A 129 -6.58 -25.12 11.32
C GLU A 129 -6.45 -25.20 9.79
N ILE A 130 -7.58 -25.08 9.08
CA ILE A 130 -7.58 -25.01 7.60
C ILE A 130 -6.84 -23.76 7.11
N VAL A 131 -7.12 -22.59 7.70
CA VAL A 131 -6.45 -21.33 7.35
C VAL A 131 -4.96 -21.38 7.72
N TRP A 132 -4.61 -21.97 8.87
CA TRP A 132 -3.24 -22.16 9.30
C TRP A 132 -2.41 -22.96 8.28
N GLU A 133 -2.94 -24.08 7.77
CA GLU A 133 -2.24 -24.88 6.75
C GLU A 133 -2.06 -24.14 5.43
N ASN A 134 -3.01 -23.28 5.05
CA ASN A 134 -2.83 -22.44 3.87
C ASN A 134 -1.78 -21.33 4.09
N GLU A 135 -1.74 -20.71 5.27
CA GLU A 135 -0.75 -19.67 5.59
C GLU A 135 0.67 -20.22 5.64
N LEU A 136 0.84 -21.49 6.02
CA LEU A 136 2.14 -22.18 6.02
C LEU A 136 2.75 -22.34 4.61
N GLU A 137 1.96 -22.23 3.53
CA GLU A 137 2.47 -22.15 2.14
C GLU A 137 3.06 -20.78 1.80
N LEU A 138 2.74 -19.76 2.60
CA LEU A 138 3.19 -18.40 2.40
C LEU A 138 4.37 -18.05 3.29
N ARG A 139 4.34 -18.49 4.56
CA ARG A 139 5.26 -18.06 5.61
C ARG A 139 5.51 -19.20 6.59
N SER A 140 6.62 -19.14 7.32
CA SER A 140 6.89 -20.09 8.40
C SER A 140 5.96 -19.88 9.60
N GLU A 141 5.78 -20.93 10.40
CA GLU A 141 5.05 -20.87 11.69
C GLU A 141 5.58 -19.74 12.60
N ILE A 142 6.90 -19.53 12.61
CA ILE A 142 7.54 -18.49 13.44
C ILE A 142 7.12 -17.09 12.96
N GLU A 143 7.13 -16.86 11.65
CA GLU A 143 6.72 -15.57 11.05
C GLU A 143 5.23 -15.30 11.31
N ILE A 144 4.36 -16.29 11.09
CA ILE A 144 2.91 -16.12 11.31
C ILE A 144 2.64 -15.75 12.77
N ASN A 145 3.18 -16.52 13.71
CA ASN A 145 2.97 -16.25 15.14
C ASN A 145 3.57 -14.90 15.59
N THR A 146 4.70 -14.50 15.01
CA THR A 146 5.34 -13.21 15.32
C THR A 146 4.47 -12.05 14.84
N GLU A 147 3.98 -12.09 13.62
CA GLU A 147 3.15 -11.02 13.04
C GLU A 147 1.77 -10.94 13.70
N LEU A 148 1.13 -12.08 14.04
CA LEU A 148 -0.14 -12.06 14.77
C LEU A 148 -0.02 -11.36 16.13
N LYS A 149 1.08 -11.60 16.86
CA LYS A 149 1.38 -10.92 18.14
C LYS A 149 1.77 -9.46 17.99
N ARG A 150 2.19 -9.05 16.79
CA ARG A 150 2.51 -7.64 16.52
C ARG A 150 1.24 -6.81 16.34
N ILE A 151 0.17 -7.42 15.82
CA ILE A 151 -1.11 -6.78 15.54
C ILE A 151 -2.03 -6.72 16.79
N TRP A 152 -2.02 -7.76 17.62
CA TRP A 152 -2.87 -7.91 18.80
C TRP A 152 -2.08 -7.91 20.11
#